data_AF-A0A0F9B3S8-F1
#
_entry.id   AF-A0A0F9B3S8-F1
#
_cell.length_a   1.000
_cell.length_b   1.000
_cell.length_c   1.000
_cell.angle_alpha   90.00
_cell.angle_beta   90.00
_cell.angle_gamma   90.00
#
_symmetry.space_group_name_H-M   'P 1'
#
loop_
_entity.id
_entity.type
_entity.pdbx_description
1 polymer ?
#
loop_
_entity_poly.entity_id
_entity_poly.type
_entity_poly.pdbx_seq_one_letter_code
_entity_poly.pdbx_strand_id
1 'polypeptide(L)'
;SILNFDTGEHVDVETARSEVFLDHTHRKGAYNKKNNPALIRQTALDQAKADPNDPFTFARVKTHLENGLCNLDDYGVTFKRVSVDLLDFSDQVIGRKMADVPMKVRRA
;
A
#
# COMPACT_ATOMS: atom_id res chain seq x y z
N SER A 1 -9.88 25.53 -24.80
CA SER A 1 -8.57 25.64 -24.13
C SER A 1 -8.72 26.55 -22.92
N ILE A 2 -7.88 26.38 -21.90
CA ILE A 2 -7.82 27.17 -20.67
C ILE A 2 -6.46 27.89 -20.67
N LEU A 3 -6.39 29.11 -20.16
CA LEU A 3 -5.12 29.80 -19.98
C LEU A 3 -4.39 29.20 -18.76
N ASN A 4 -3.22 28.63 -18.98
CA ASN A 4 -2.29 28.30 -17.89
C ASN A 4 -1.62 29.61 -17.44
N PHE A 5 -1.88 30.04 -16.20
CA PHE A 5 -1.37 31.30 -15.68
C PHE A 5 0.13 31.27 -15.35
N ASP A 6 0.72 30.08 -15.18
CA ASP A 6 2.14 29.93 -14.87
C ASP A 6 3.00 30.03 -16.14
N THR A 7 2.51 29.53 -17.28
CA THR A 7 3.23 29.57 -18.57
C THR A 7 2.72 30.65 -19.52
N GLY A 8 1.52 31.19 -19.29
CA GLY A 8 0.86 32.14 -20.18
C GLY A 8 0.30 31.50 -21.46
N GLU A 9 0.32 30.17 -21.58
CA GLU A 9 -0.10 29.45 -22.78
C GLU A 9 -1.54 28.91 -22.65
N HIS A 10 -2.23 28.79 -23.79
CA HIS A 10 -3.54 28.15 -23.85
C HIS A 10 -3.38 26.63 -24.04
N VAL A 11 -3.67 25.88 -22.99
CA VAL A 11 -3.68 24.40 -23.00
C VAL A 11 -5.09 23.86 -23.19
N ASP A 12 -5.22 22.66 -23.74
CA ASP A 12 -6.48 21.95 -23.78
C ASP A 12 -6.94 21.54 -22.37
N VAL A 13 -8.25 21.31 -22.22
CA VAL A 13 -8.86 21.05 -20.90
C VAL A 13 -8.37 19.72 -20.32
N GLU A 14 -8.06 18.74 -21.15
CA GLU A 14 -7.62 17.41 -20.71
C GLU A 14 -6.19 17.45 -20.17
N THR A 15 -5.28 18.15 -20.86
CA THR A 15 -3.93 18.42 -20.38
C THR A 15 -3.95 19.18 -19.06
N ALA A 16 -4.72 20.27 -18.96
CA ALA A 16 -4.83 21.04 -17.73
C ALA A 16 -5.37 20.19 -16.55
N ARG A 17 -6.35 19.30 -16.79
CA ARG A 17 -6.85 18.35 -15.78
C ARG A 17 -5.78 17.35 -15.35
N SER A 18 -4.99 16.85 -16.29
CA SER A 18 -3.91 15.89 -16.05
C SER A 18 -2.80 16.50 -15.19
N GLU A 19 -2.42 17.74 -15.47
CA GLU A 19 -1.44 18.51 -14.68
C GLU A 19 -1.89 18.68 -13.24
N VAL A 20 -3.14 19.11 -13.02
CA VAL A 20 -3.71 19.27 -11.68
C VAL A 20 -3.75 17.93 -10.92
N PHE A 21 -4.09 16.84 -11.60
CA PHE A 21 -4.10 15.51 -10.99
C PHE A 21 -2.68 15.04 -10.58
N LEU A 22 -1.69 15.25 -11.45
CA LEU A 22 -0.30 14.90 -11.17
C LEU A 22 0.26 15.72 -10.00
N ASP A 23 0.00 17.02 -9.98
CA ASP A 23 0.46 17.89 -8.89
C ASP A 23 -0.23 17.52 -7.56
N HIS A 24 -1.53 17.21 -7.58
CA HIS A 24 -2.22 16.68 -6.40
C HIS A 24 -1.55 15.39 -5.89
N THR A 25 -1.25 14.46 -6.79
CA THR A 25 -0.60 13.18 -6.47
C THR A 25 0.78 13.40 -5.86
N HIS A 26 1.58 14.31 -6.42
CA HIS A 26 2.90 14.67 -5.90
C HIS A 26 2.82 15.30 -4.52
N ARG A 27 1.93 16.28 -4.31
CA ARG A 27 1.72 16.92 -3.00
C ARG A 27 1.31 15.91 -1.94
N LYS A 28 0.40 14.99 -2.28
CA LYS A 28 -0.01 13.89 -1.39
C LYS A 28 1.15 12.95 -1.07
N GLY A 29 1.96 12.57 -2.06
CA GLY A 29 3.15 11.76 -1.83
C GLY A 29 4.16 12.43 -0.88
N ALA A 30 4.43 13.72 -1.09
CA ALA A 30 5.28 14.51 -0.21
C ALA A 30 4.73 14.59 1.22
N TYR A 31 3.42 14.81 1.37
CA TYR A 31 2.76 14.79 2.67
C TYR A 31 2.89 13.43 3.36
N ASN A 32 2.66 12.33 2.64
CA ASN A 32 2.75 10.97 3.15
C ASN A 32 4.17 10.62 3.64
N LYS A 33 5.19 10.95 2.85
CA LYS A 33 6.61 10.75 3.22
C LYS A 33 6.98 11.51 4.50
N LYS A 34 6.45 12.73 4.67
CA LYS A 34 6.75 13.58 5.83
C LYS A 34 5.98 13.18 7.09
N ASN A 35 4.69 12.87 6.96
CA ASN A 35 3.79 12.75 8.12
C ASN A 35 3.46 11.31 8.49
N ASN A 36 3.49 10.38 7.52
CA ASN A 36 3.04 9.00 7.71
C ASN A 36 4.12 7.91 7.49
N PRO A 37 5.44 8.15 7.65
CA PRO A 37 6.45 7.16 7.27
C PRO A 37 6.35 5.85 8.07
N ALA A 38 6.05 5.94 9.37
CA ALA A 38 5.89 4.76 10.23
C ALA A 38 4.65 3.94 9.85
N LEU A 39 3.52 4.62 9.59
CA LEU A 39 2.28 3.98 9.20
C LEU A 39 2.41 3.29 7.84
N ILE A 40 3.03 3.94 6.85
CA ILE A 40 3.27 3.35 5.53
C ILE A 40 4.14 2.10 5.64
N ARG A 41 5.21 2.16 6.45
CA ARG A 41 6.07 1.01 6.69
C ARG A 41 5.30 -0.15 7.32
N GLN A 42 4.46 0.12 8.32
CA GLN A 42 3.65 -0.90 8.97
C GLN A 42 2.65 -1.52 8.00
N THR A 43 1.90 -0.70 7.25
CA THR A 43 0.95 -1.18 6.24
C THR A 43 1.63 -2.04 5.17
N ALA A 44 2.82 -1.65 4.71
CA ALA A 44 3.60 -2.44 3.75
C ALA A 44 4.07 -3.78 4.34
N LEU A 45 4.48 -3.80 5.62
CA LEU A 45 4.84 -5.05 6.32
C LEU A 45 3.64 -5.97 6.51
N ASP A 46 2.49 -5.43 6.88
CA ASP A 46 1.26 -6.19 7.07
C ASP A 46 0.81 -6.82 5.75
N GLN A 47 0.89 -6.08 4.64
CA GLN A 47 0.60 -6.62 3.30
C GLN A 47 1.60 -7.72 2.90
N ALA A 48 2.90 -7.52 3.14
CA ALA A 48 3.92 -8.53 2.84
C ALA A 48 3.76 -9.79 3.70
N LYS A 49 3.36 -9.63 4.97
CA LYS A 49 3.06 -10.76 5.86
C LYS A 49 1.81 -11.52 5.42
N ALA A 50 0.84 -10.83 4.84
CA ALA A 50 -0.35 -11.46 4.26
C ALA A 50 -0.06 -12.16 2.92
N ASP A 51 1.03 -11.79 2.24
CA ASP A 51 1.45 -12.37 0.96
C ASP A 51 2.90 -12.87 1.01
N PRO A 52 3.17 -13.95 1.78
CA PRO A 52 4.53 -14.44 1.98
C PRO A 52 5.18 -14.97 0.68
N ASN A 53 4.41 -15.17 -0.39
CA ASN A 53 4.87 -15.69 -1.67
C ASN A 53 5.33 -14.59 -2.65
N ASP A 54 4.88 -13.33 -2.48
CA ASP A 54 5.29 -12.21 -3.33
C ASP A 54 6.33 -11.32 -2.60
N PRO A 55 7.63 -11.45 -2.92
CA PRO A 55 8.70 -10.69 -2.26
C PRO A 55 8.64 -9.18 -2.57
N PHE A 56 7.90 -8.76 -3.59
CA PHE A 56 7.79 -7.37 -4.00
C PHE A 56 6.63 -6.63 -3.35
N THR A 57 5.76 -7.32 -2.61
CA THR A 57 4.57 -6.72 -1.96
C THR A 57 4.95 -5.52 -1.11
N PHE A 58 5.98 -5.65 -0.27
CA PHE A 58 6.43 -4.55 0.59
C PHE A 58 6.83 -3.31 -0.23
N ALA A 59 7.69 -3.49 -1.23
CA ALA A 59 8.21 -2.39 -2.03
C ALA A 59 7.10 -1.72 -2.86
N ARG A 60 6.16 -2.51 -3.41
CA ARG A 60 5.03 -2.03 -4.20
C ARG A 60 4.08 -1.17 -3.35
N VAL A 61 3.64 -1.68 -2.20
CA VAL A 61 2.74 -0.99 -1.29
C VAL A 61 3.37 0.30 -0.75
N LYS A 62 4.64 0.21 -0.34
CA LYS A 62 5.40 1.38 0.10
C LYS A 62 5.44 2.45 -0.98
N THR A 63 5.77 2.09 -2.22
CA THR A 63 5.87 3.02 -3.35
C THR A 63 4.51 3.67 -3.67
N HIS A 64 3.42 2.90 -3.69
CA HIS A 64 2.08 3.43 -3.96
C HIS A 64 1.66 4.49 -2.93
N LEU A 65 1.95 4.24 -1.65
CA LEU A 65 1.61 5.17 -0.58
C LEU A 65 2.55 6.38 -0.53
N GLU A 66 3.85 6.17 -0.69
CA GLU A 66 4.85 7.24 -0.67
C GLU A 66 4.74 8.19 -1.88
N ASN A 67 4.30 7.69 -3.04
CA ASN A 67 4.13 8.52 -4.23
C ASN A 67 2.71 9.08 -4.37
N GLY A 68 1.84 8.87 -3.38
CA GLY A 68 0.49 9.42 -3.37
C GLY A 68 -0.51 8.74 -4.33
N LEU A 69 -0.08 7.67 -5.02
CA LEU A 69 -0.88 6.91 -5.98
C LEU A 69 -2.11 6.26 -5.33
N CYS A 70 -2.01 5.90 -4.05
CA CYS A 70 -3.11 5.32 -3.27
C CYS A 70 -3.30 6.06 -1.94
N ASN A 71 -4.49 5.94 -1.36
CA ASN A 71 -4.77 6.34 0.02
C ASN A 71 -4.27 5.26 0.98
N LEU A 72 -4.01 5.65 2.23
CA LEU A 72 -3.67 4.70 3.30
C LEU A 72 -4.77 3.66 3.49
N ASP A 73 -6.02 4.11 3.34
CA ASP A 73 -7.21 3.26 3.40
C ASP A 73 -7.40 2.40 2.16
N ASP A 74 -6.54 2.41 1.15
CA ASP A 74 -6.66 1.44 0.05
C ASP A 74 -5.96 0.12 0.40
N TYR A 75 -5.06 0.15 1.39
CA TYR A 75 -4.39 -1.02 1.93
C TYR A 75 -4.89 -1.34 3.33
N GLY A 76 -5.17 -2.61 3.60
CA GLY A 76 -5.55 -3.04 4.94
C GLY A 76 -5.48 -4.54 5.10
N VAL A 77 -4.99 -4.99 6.25
CA VAL A 77 -4.97 -6.41 6.60
C VAL A 77 -5.56 -6.59 7.98
N THR A 78 -6.51 -7.51 8.11
CA THR A 78 -7.00 -7.96 9.41
C THR A 78 -6.41 -9.33 9.70
N PHE A 79 -5.59 -9.42 10.74
CA PHE A 79 -5.03 -10.69 11.21
C PHE A 79 -5.90 -11.29 12.31
N LYS A 80 -6.08 -12.61 12.26
CA LYS A 80 -6.59 -13.39 13.40
C LYS A 80 -5.46 -14.25 13.93
N ARG A 81 -5.21 -14.14 15.23
CA ARG A 81 -4.22 -14.95 15.92
C ARG A 81 -4.82 -16.31 16.24
N VAL A 82 -4.26 -17.37 15.66
CA VAL A 82 -4.74 -18.75 15.80
C VAL A 82 -3.61 -19.65 16.26
N SER A 83 -3.95 -20.72 16.97
CA SER A 83 -3.02 -21.81 17.25
C SER A 83 -3.03 -22.74 16.04
N VAL A 84 -1.85 -22.96 15.45
CA VAL A 84 -1.64 -23.92 14.37
C VAL A 84 -0.83 -25.08 14.90
N ASP A 85 -1.30 -26.29 14.62
CA ASP A 85 -0.55 -27.51 14.84
C ASP A 85 0.56 -27.60 13.79
N LEU A 86 1.78 -27.90 14.24
CA LEU A 86 2.91 -28.24 13.38
C LEU A 86 2.85 -29.74 13.16
N LEU A 87 2.81 -30.15 11.89
CA LEU A 87 2.81 -31.54 11.49
C LEU A 87 4.21 -31.96 11.03
N ASP A 88 4.58 -33.21 11.31
CA ASP A 88 5.72 -33.84 10.63
C ASP A 88 5.33 -34.35 9.23
N PHE A 89 6.27 -34.97 8.53
CA PHE A 89 6.02 -35.57 7.20
C PHE A 89 5.08 -36.79 7.23
N SER A 90 4.64 -37.24 8.41
CA SER A 90 3.71 -38.34 8.62
C SER A 90 2.35 -37.86 9.14
N ASP A 91 2.06 -36.56 9.03
CA ASP A 91 0.86 -35.89 9.53
C ASP A 91 0.64 -36.02 11.05
N GLN A 92 1.69 -36.30 11.84
CA GLN A 92 1.60 -36.29 13.30
C GLN A 92 1.88 -34.90 13.86
N VAL A 93 1.11 -34.50 14.87
CA VAL A 93 1.29 -33.20 15.56
C VAL A 93 2.57 -33.24 16.40
N ILE A 94 3.59 -32.50 15.97
CA ILE A 94 4.88 -32.37 16.66
C ILE A 94 4.98 -31.11 17.52
N GLY A 95 4.00 -30.20 17.43
CA GLY A 95 3.95 -29.02 18.28
C GLY A 95 2.81 -28.08 17.94
N ARG A 96 2.66 -27.03 18.76
CA ARG A 96 1.70 -25.95 18.54
C ARG A 96 2.41 -24.62 18.49
N LYS A 97 2.07 -23.79 17.51
CA LYS A 97 2.58 -22.43 17.37
C LYS A 97 1.42 -21.45 17.24
N MET A 98 1.58 -20.26 17.80
CA MET A 98 0.69 -19.15 17.49
C MET A 98 1.11 -18.54 16.15
N ALA A 99 0.18 -18.49 15.20
CA ALA A 99 0.36 -17.85 13.91
C ALA A 99 -0.70 -16.77 13.71
N ASP A 100 -0.31 -15.69 13.02
CA ASP A 100 -1.25 -14.67 12.57
C ASP A 100 -1.66 -15.02 11.15
N VAL A 101 -2.93 -15.36 10.97
CA VAL A 101 -3.50 -15.69 9.66
C VAL A 101 -4.25 -14.47 9.14
N PRO A 102 -3.97 -14.01 7.90
CA PRO A 102 -4.73 -12.92 7.29
C PRO A 102 -6.17 -13.38 7.01
N MET A 103 -7.15 -12.68 7.57
CA MET A 103 -8.57 -12.97 7.39
C MET A 103 -9.20 -12.13 6.28
N LYS A 104 -8.80 -10.86 6.20
CA LYS A 104 -9.27 -9.91 5.20
C LYS A 104 -8.11 -9.07 4.72
N VAL A 105 -7.89 -9.05 3.42
CA VAL A 105 -6.83 -8.29 2.76
C VAL A 105 -7.49 -7.36 1.76
N ARG A 106 -7.22 -6.06 1.86
CA ARG A 106 -7.61 -5.04 0.90
C ARG A 106 -6.36 -4.48 0.24
N ARG A 107 -6.41 -4.33 -1.08
CA ARG A 107 -5.34 -3.80 -1.94
C ARG A 107 -5.98 -2.83 -2.94
N ALA A 108 -5.24 -1.77 -3.29
CA ALA A 108 -5.58 -0.88 -4.40
C ALA A 108 -5.51 -1.62 -5.75
#